data_AF-A0A970QDF7-F1
#
_entry.id   AF-A0A970QDF7-F1
#
_cell.length_a   1.000
_cell.length_b   1.000
_cell.length_c   1.000
_cell.angle_alpha   90.00
_cell.angle_beta   90.00
_cell.angle_gamma   90.00
#
_symmetry.space_group_name_H-M   'P 1'
#
loop_
_entity.id
_entity.type
_entity.pdbx_description
1 polymer ?
#
loop_
_entity_poly.entity_id
_entity_poly.type
_entity_poly.pdbx_seq_one_letter_code
_entity_poly.pdbx_strand_id
1 'polypeptide(L)'
;MYALRRAALQAKKKLRIEISAPIAPPAELTAPLKAHQYRCVLTPAADTTMDSFLEHFMINASKGLKAIQNHMDKKGLTESLRVIVQPASESFEGVGAALYKTGCRDITIDLTGAWAEYPNLDPSKITAALQENAAWYVKQILRNTLFRFEPIASLFNAIYLGSPQYRADKSGAEWLAMDSDGTVYPSFPWLGKKNFALGALSNPTGETMQQDLFPVGGALQTPQCLSCWVRGLCGGANAAIHFARTGNVNTPDPLWCEGQRQWIASAVAVFNQVSETGVNFSQLVASMQPQKGHLSLRTAAKALFQDMFSVRPLRENDAPMLVGWENWNRAAYFACSNHGVLTATLYDREMDALHPIEFIREMIILRKDGSPCGLIKFCPSPDKKLALAWLYLHDAALYEKKALRNMLKTLVAEICRKIGLRCVLVPVTQEESALADALCAAGFVKLGTEREALYQRGTYRDVDTYGYTADNYKESDESA
;
A
#
# COMPACT_ATOMS: atom_id res chain seq x y z
N MET A 1 -27.00 11.02 0.88
CA MET A 1 -25.61 11.29 0.43
C MET A 1 -25.23 12.77 0.37
N TYR A 2 -26.06 13.64 -0.22
CA TYR A 2 -25.76 15.08 -0.35
C TYR A 2 -25.46 15.78 1.00
N ALA A 3 -26.27 15.50 2.02
CA ALA A 3 -26.07 16.03 3.38
C ALA A 3 -24.74 15.57 4.01
N LEU A 4 -24.39 14.28 3.90
CA LEU A 4 -23.11 13.74 4.39
C LEU A 4 -21.90 14.37 3.68
N ARG A 5 -22.02 14.62 2.37
CA ARG A 5 -20.97 15.28 1.59
C ARG A 5 -20.77 16.73 2.02
N ARG A 6 -21.86 17.48 2.27
CA ARG A 6 -21.79 18.84 2.83
C ARG A 6 -21.18 18.85 4.22
N ALA A 7 -21.59 17.94 5.11
CA ALA A 7 -21.04 17.85 6.47
C ALA A 7 -19.53 17.53 6.46
N ALA A 8 -19.09 16.58 5.62
CA ALA A 8 -17.68 16.27 5.45
C ALA A 8 -16.88 17.48 4.91
N LEU A 9 -17.41 18.20 3.91
CA LEU A 9 -16.79 19.41 3.38
C LEU A 9 -16.67 20.52 4.43
N GLN A 10 -17.73 20.75 5.22
CA GLN A 10 -17.72 21.72 6.32
C GLN A 10 -16.68 21.34 7.40
N ALA A 11 -16.49 20.05 7.66
CA ALA A 11 -15.47 19.54 8.57
C ALA A 11 -14.06 19.47 7.96
N LYS A 12 -13.87 19.96 6.72
CA LYS A 12 -12.61 19.82 5.95
C LYS A 12 -12.13 18.36 5.83
N LYS A 13 -13.05 17.40 5.82
CA LYS A 13 -12.79 15.96 5.66
C LYS A 13 -13.16 15.51 4.24
N LYS A 14 -12.46 14.50 3.73
CA LYS A 14 -12.82 13.83 2.47
C LYS A 14 -13.80 12.70 2.77
N LEU A 15 -14.98 12.74 2.15
CA LEU A 15 -15.93 11.63 2.18
C LEU A 15 -15.49 10.57 1.16
N ARG A 16 -15.21 9.36 1.63
CA ARG A 16 -14.98 8.17 0.79
C ARG A 16 -16.21 7.28 0.92
N ILE A 17 -16.70 6.78 -0.21
CA ILE A 17 -17.83 5.85 -0.25
C ILE A 17 -17.29 4.52 -0.76
N GLU A 18 -17.70 3.43 -0.13
CA GLU A 18 -17.38 2.08 -0.56
C GLU A 18 -18.67 1.28 -0.66
N ILE A 19 -18.79 0.48 -1.71
CA ILE A 19 -19.93 -0.38 -1.94
C ILE A 19 -19.49 -1.82 -1.71
N SER A 20 -20.08 -2.46 -0.71
CA SER A 20 -19.89 -3.88 -0.42
C SER A 20 -21.05 -4.67 -1.00
N ALA A 21 -20.75 -5.69 -1.79
CA ALA A 21 -21.76 -6.52 -2.43
C ALA A 21 -21.36 -8.01 -2.41
N PRO A 22 -22.31 -8.93 -2.19
CA PRO A 22 -22.05 -10.35 -2.33
C PRO A 22 -21.73 -10.72 -3.78
N ILE A 23 -20.84 -11.69 -3.96
CA ILE A 23 -20.45 -12.21 -5.27
C ILE A 23 -20.42 -13.73 -5.24
N ALA A 24 -20.67 -14.35 -6.40
CA ALA A 24 -20.40 -15.77 -6.56
C ALA A 24 -18.89 -16.05 -6.41
N PRO A 25 -18.51 -17.20 -5.82
CA PRO A 25 -17.10 -17.59 -5.74
C PRO A 25 -16.49 -17.70 -7.14
N PRO A 26 -15.23 -17.29 -7.34
CA PRO A 26 -14.55 -17.47 -8.62
C PRO A 26 -14.59 -18.93 -9.09
N ALA A 27 -14.84 -19.13 -10.38
CA ALA A 27 -15.05 -20.45 -10.97
C ALA A 27 -13.81 -21.36 -10.82
N GLU A 28 -12.61 -20.76 -10.76
CA GLU A 28 -11.31 -21.42 -10.65
C GLU A 28 -11.01 -21.97 -9.25
N LEU A 29 -11.83 -21.65 -8.25
CA LEU A 29 -11.64 -22.16 -6.89
C LEU A 29 -12.03 -23.64 -6.77
N THR A 30 -11.33 -24.34 -5.88
CA THR A 30 -11.63 -25.73 -5.49
C THR A 30 -12.94 -25.80 -4.71
N ALA A 31 -13.55 -27.00 -4.61
CA ALA A 31 -14.83 -27.17 -3.92
C ALA A 31 -14.83 -26.70 -2.44
N PRO A 32 -13.80 -26.98 -1.62
CA PRO A 32 -13.74 -26.48 -0.25
C PRO A 32 -13.76 -24.95 -0.18
N LEU A 33 -12.96 -24.29 -1.02
CA LEU A 33 -12.89 -22.82 -1.05
C LEU A 33 -14.19 -22.18 -1.57
N LYS A 34 -14.91 -22.84 -2.47
CA LYS A 34 -16.22 -22.37 -2.96
C LYS A 34 -17.31 -22.36 -1.89
N ALA A 35 -17.16 -23.12 -0.82
CA ALA A 35 -18.14 -23.19 0.26
C ALA A 35 -18.14 -21.96 1.18
N HIS A 36 -17.15 -21.07 1.05
CA HIS A 36 -17.08 -19.82 1.81
C HIS A 36 -17.90 -18.69 1.17
N GLN A 37 -18.20 -17.65 1.94
CA GLN A 37 -18.93 -16.49 1.44
C GLN A 37 -17.96 -15.47 0.85
N TYR A 38 -18.32 -14.88 -0.29
CA TYR A 38 -17.48 -13.90 -0.98
C TYR A 38 -18.23 -12.58 -1.17
N ARG A 39 -17.52 -11.49 -0.94
CA ARG A 39 -17.98 -10.13 -1.21
C ARG A 39 -16.91 -9.37 -1.97
N CYS A 40 -17.31 -8.44 -2.81
CA CYS A 40 -16.43 -7.40 -3.32
C CYS A 40 -16.75 -6.07 -2.66
N VAL A 41 -15.70 -5.30 -2.34
CA VAL A 41 -15.83 -3.92 -1.90
C VAL A 41 -15.20 -3.03 -2.96
N LEU A 42 -15.99 -2.14 -3.54
CA LEU A 42 -15.54 -1.20 -4.57
C LEU A 42 -15.58 0.23 -4.06
N THR A 43 -14.56 1.01 -4.37
CA THR A 43 -14.54 2.46 -4.13
C THR A 43 -14.79 3.16 -5.47
N PRO A 44 -15.89 3.92 -5.63
CA PRO A 44 -16.13 4.71 -6.84
C PRO A 44 -15.02 5.75 -7.09
N ALA A 45 -14.73 6.02 -8.35
CA ALA A 45 -13.81 7.10 -8.72
C ALA A 45 -14.38 8.48 -8.33
N ALA A 46 -13.50 9.44 -8.03
CA ALA A 46 -13.88 10.75 -7.49
C ALA A 46 -14.88 11.53 -8.38
N ASP A 47 -14.80 11.30 -9.69
CA ASP A 47 -15.54 12.00 -10.73
C ASP A 47 -16.85 11.28 -11.10
N THR A 48 -17.09 10.11 -10.52
CA THR A 48 -18.22 9.24 -10.84
C THR A 48 -19.44 9.57 -9.98
N THR A 49 -20.61 9.72 -10.59
CA THR A 49 -21.88 9.82 -9.85
C THR A 49 -22.31 8.45 -9.33
N MET A 50 -22.95 8.41 -8.16
CA MET A 50 -23.34 7.14 -7.56
C MET A 50 -24.36 6.39 -8.41
N ASP A 51 -25.30 7.10 -9.03
CA ASP A 51 -26.32 6.49 -9.88
C ASP A 51 -25.68 5.79 -11.09
N SER A 52 -24.71 6.45 -11.76
CA SER A 52 -23.97 5.84 -12.87
C SER A 52 -23.12 4.65 -12.41
N PHE A 53 -22.48 4.76 -11.24
CA PHE A 53 -21.71 3.66 -10.67
C PHE A 53 -22.61 2.44 -10.43
N LEU A 54 -23.74 2.64 -9.75
CA LEU A 54 -24.68 1.58 -9.39
C LEU A 54 -25.30 0.94 -10.64
N GLU A 55 -25.69 1.73 -11.64
CA GLU A 55 -26.21 1.22 -12.90
C GLU A 55 -25.20 0.27 -13.57
N HIS A 56 -23.94 0.69 -13.70
CA HIS A 56 -22.89 -0.13 -14.30
C HIS A 56 -22.49 -1.34 -13.46
N PHE A 57 -22.52 -1.21 -12.14
CA PHE A 57 -22.27 -2.32 -11.23
C PHE A 57 -23.37 -3.39 -11.35
N MET A 58 -24.64 -2.99 -11.30
CA MET A 58 -25.78 -3.90 -11.32
C MET A 58 -25.88 -4.73 -12.62
N ILE A 59 -25.43 -4.19 -13.77
CA ILE A 59 -25.39 -4.94 -15.04
C ILE A 59 -24.52 -6.21 -14.97
N ASN A 60 -23.49 -6.20 -14.12
CA ASN A 60 -22.50 -7.28 -14.05
C ASN A 60 -22.44 -7.97 -12.68
N ALA A 61 -23.22 -7.53 -11.70
CA ALA A 61 -23.22 -8.09 -10.35
C ALA A 61 -23.44 -9.62 -10.33
N SER A 62 -24.27 -10.14 -11.24
CA SER A 62 -24.55 -11.58 -11.38
C SER A 62 -23.53 -12.36 -12.21
N LYS A 63 -22.60 -11.69 -12.90
CA LYS A 63 -21.65 -12.30 -13.86
C LYS A 63 -20.30 -12.66 -13.25
N GLY A 64 -20.16 -12.52 -11.93
CA GLY A 64 -18.96 -12.87 -11.17
C GLY A 64 -17.86 -11.80 -11.21
N LEU A 65 -16.85 -12.01 -10.36
CA LEU A 65 -15.84 -11.01 -10.03
C LEU A 65 -15.08 -10.43 -11.24
N LYS A 66 -14.62 -11.29 -12.17
CA LYS A 66 -13.88 -10.85 -13.35
C LYS A 66 -14.71 -9.97 -14.27
N ALA A 67 -16.00 -10.27 -14.43
CA ALA A 67 -16.90 -9.48 -15.27
C ALA A 67 -17.14 -8.09 -14.66
N ILE A 68 -17.36 -8.03 -13.34
CA ILE A 68 -17.48 -6.77 -12.58
C ILE A 68 -16.20 -5.96 -12.75
N GLN A 69 -15.03 -6.56 -12.46
CA GLN A 69 -13.74 -5.88 -12.54
C GLN A 69 -13.49 -5.33 -13.96
N ASN A 70 -13.58 -6.18 -14.99
CA ASN A 70 -13.32 -5.77 -16.37
C ASN A 70 -14.24 -4.65 -16.85
N HIS A 71 -15.53 -4.70 -16.49
CA HIS A 71 -16.49 -3.68 -16.90
C HIS A 71 -16.24 -2.35 -16.20
N MET A 72 -16.07 -2.38 -14.87
CA MET A 72 -15.86 -1.17 -14.08
C MET A 72 -14.52 -0.50 -14.40
N ASP A 73 -13.47 -1.29 -14.66
CA ASP A 73 -12.15 -0.80 -15.08
C ASP A 73 -12.21 -0.19 -16.49
N LYS A 74 -12.87 -0.87 -17.44
CA LYS A 74 -13.03 -0.36 -18.82
C LYS A 74 -13.73 0.99 -18.86
N LYS A 75 -14.65 1.22 -17.92
CA LYS A 75 -15.39 2.48 -17.80
C LYS A 75 -14.71 3.52 -16.91
N GLY A 76 -13.62 3.17 -16.23
CA GLY A 76 -12.91 4.08 -15.33
C GLY A 76 -13.71 4.49 -14.09
N LEU A 77 -14.67 3.66 -13.65
CA LEU A 77 -15.64 4.03 -12.62
C LEU A 77 -15.19 3.67 -11.19
N THR A 78 -14.14 2.88 -11.05
CA THR A 78 -13.68 2.35 -9.76
C THR A 78 -12.25 2.81 -9.48
N GLU A 79 -12.03 3.39 -8.30
CA GLU A 79 -10.69 3.68 -7.78
C GLU A 79 -10.04 2.40 -7.27
N SER A 80 -10.72 1.58 -6.48
CA SER A 80 -10.14 0.33 -5.96
C SER A 80 -11.18 -0.77 -5.81
N LEU A 81 -10.74 -2.02 -5.98
CA LEU A 81 -11.54 -3.21 -5.74
C LEU A 81 -10.83 -4.14 -4.75
N ARG A 82 -11.54 -4.53 -3.69
CA ARG A 82 -11.12 -5.52 -2.70
C ARG A 82 -12.04 -6.72 -2.76
N VAL A 83 -11.46 -7.91 -2.61
CA VAL A 83 -12.20 -9.15 -2.40
C VAL A 83 -12.14 -9.53 -0.94
N ILE A 84 -13.30 -9.76 -0.34
CA ILE A 84 -13.45 -10.25 1.02
C ILE A 84 -13.95 -11.68 0.95
N VAL A 85 -13.24 -12.60 1.58
CA VAL A 85 -13.69 -13.97 1.84
C VAL A 85 -14.02 -14.11 3.32
N GLN A 86 -15.21 -14.57 3.64
CA GLN A 86 -15.63 -14.91 5.00
C GLN A 86 -15.67 -16.45 5.11
N PRO A 87 -14.71 -17.06 5.83
CA PRO A 87 -14.71 -18.49 6.05
C PRO A 87 -16.01 -18.97 6.72
N ALA A 88 -16.58 -20.04 6.16
CA ALA A 88 -17.73 -20.77 6.73
C ALA A 88 -17.32 -22.11 7.36
N SER A 89 -16.04 -22.48 7.24
CA SER A 89 -15.41 -23.66 7.85
C SER A 89 -13.92 -23.37 8.03
N GLU A 90 -13.21 -24.29 8.68
CA GLU A 90 -11.77 -24.18 8.92
C GLU A 90 -10.94 -24.38 7.64
N SER A 91 -11.54 -24.91 6.57
CA SER A 91 -10.84 -25.30 5.33
C SER A 91 -10.64 -24.16 4.32
N PHE A 92 -9.92 -23.12 4.73
CA PHE A 92 -9.57 -21.96 3.88
C PHE A 92 -8.06 -21.83 3.62
N GLU A 93 -7.32 -22.92 3.78
CA GLU A 93 -5.90 -23.00 3.43
C GLU A 93 -5.69 -22.61 1.96
N GLY A 94 -4.70 -21.77 1.69
CA GLY A 94 -4.35 -21.35 0.33
C GLY A 94 -5.38 -20.45 -0.37
N VAL A 95 -6.42 -19.97 0.31
CA VAL A 95 -7.41 -19.05 -0.27
C VAL A 95 -6.76 -17.80 -0.86
N GLY A 96 -5.73 -17.25 -0.20
CA GLY A 96 -4.95 -16.12 -0.70
C GLY A 96 -4.28 -16.43 -2.03
N ALA A 97 -3.67 -17.62 -2.16
CA ALA A 97 -3.03 -18.07 -3.38
C ALA A 97 -4.04 -18.27 -4.52
N ALA A 98 -5.21 -18.83 -4.20
CA ALA A 98 -6.26 -19.09 -5.16
C ALA A 98 -6.86 -17.78 -5.71
N LEU A 99 -7.20 -16.82 -4.84
CA LEU A 99 -7.68 -15.50 -5.24
C LEU A 99 -6.61 -14.66 -5.95
N TYR A 100 -5.35 -14.80 -5.58
CA TYR A 100 -4.26 -14.11 -6.28
C TYR A 100 -4.14 -14.57 -7.74
N LYS A 101 -4.32 -15.87 -8.00
CA LYS A 101 -4.30 -16.45 -9.37
C LYS A 101 -5.43 -15.93 -10.25
N THR A 102 -6.55 -15.50 -9.68
CA THR A 102 -7.65 -14.90 -10.46
C THR A 102 -7.39 -13.45 -10.86
N GLY A 103 -6.29 -12.85 -10.39
CA GLY A 103 -5.90 -11.46 -10.68
C GLY A 103 -6.13 -10.50 -9.50
N CYS A 104 -6.66 -10.97 -8.38
CA CYS A 104 -6.93 -10.13 -7.22
C CYS A 104 -5.63 -9.72 -6.52
N ARG A 105 -5.57 -8.46 -6.06
CA ARG A 105 -4.40 -7.88 -5.37
C ARG A 105 -4.75 -7.17 -4.06
N ASP A 106 -6.03 -6.98 -3.76
CA ASP A 106 -6.52 -6.55 -2.46
C ASP A 106 -7.48 -7.63 -1.95
N ILE A 107 -6.98 -8.45 -1.03
CA ILE A 107 -7.66 -9.65 -0.51
C ILE A 107 -7.81 -9.50 0.99
N THR A 108 -8.96 -9.85 1.54
CA THR A 108 -9.22 -9.84 2.98
C THR A 108 -9.91 -11.12 3.42
N ILE A 109 -9.37 -11.77 4.44
CA ILE A 109 -10.06 -12.83 5.17
C ILE A 109 -10.83 -12.18 6.33
N ASP A 110 -12.16 -12.21 6.25
CA ASP A 110 -13.04 -11.66 7.30
C ASP A 110 -13.23 -12.66 8.44
N LEU A 111 -12.24 -12.71 9.34
CA LEU A 111 -12.31 -13.55 10.54
C LEU A 111 -13.38 -13.05 11.52
N THR A 112 -13.63 -11.74 11.59
CA THR A 112 -14.65 -11.18 12.50
C THR A 112 -16.04 -11.66 12.11
N GLY A 113 -16.39 -11.56 10.82
CA GLY A 113 -17.64 -12.10 10.29
C GLY A 113 -17.73 -13.62 10.48
N ALA A 114 -16.65 -14.35 10.18
CA ALA A 114 -16.61 -15.80 10.33
C ALA A 114 -16.90 -16.25 11.77
N TRP A 115 -16.25 -15.66 12.77
CA TRP A 115 -16.49 -15.98 14.17
C TRP A 115 -17.85 -15.53 14.70
N ALA A 116 -18.36 -14.40 14.19
CA ALA A 116 -19.66 -13.89 14.59
C ALA A 116 -20.81 -14.78 14.08
N GLU A 117 -20.66 -15.38 12.90
CA GLU A 117 -21.66 -16.25 12.27
C GLU A 117 -21.48 -17.73 12.67
N TYR A 118 -20.24 -18.19 12.76
CA TYR A 118 -19.86 -19.56 13.08
C TYR A 118 -19.03 -19.60 14.37
N PRO A 119 -19.64 -19.34 15.55
CA PRO A 119 -18.91 -19.28 16.81
C PRO A 119 -18.29 -20.61 17.23
N ASN A 120 -18.66 -21.74 16.61
CA ASN A 120 -18.14 -23.06 16.96
C ASN A 120 -16.90 -23.49 16.15
N LEU A 121 -16.37 -22.64 15.27
CA LEU A 121 -15.12 -22.93 14.56
C LEU A 121 -14.00 -23.26 15.57
N ASP A 122 -13.10 -24.15 15.20
CA ASP A 122 -11.95 -24.53 16.06
C ASP A 122 -10.82 -23.49 15.94
N PRO A 123 -10.49 -22.73 17.02
CA PRO A 123 -9.45 -21.70 16.97
C PRO A 123 -8.08 -22.21 16.51
N SER A 124 -7.74 -23.46 16.82
CA SER A 124 -6.44 -24.06 16.47
C SER A 124 -6.36 -24.33 14.97
N LYS A 125 -7.45 -24.83 14.37
CA LYS A 125 -7.53 -25.08 12.92
C LYS A 125 -7.62 -23.79 12.11
N ILE A 126 -8.40 -22.81 12.58
CA ILE A 126 -8.39 -21.45 12.00
C ILE A 126 -6.97 -20.89 11.99
N THR A 127 -6.24 -21.07 13.09
CA THR A 127 -4.83 -20.63 13.20
C THR A 127 -3.95 -21.34 12.17
N ALA A 128 -4.05 -22.66 12.05
CA ALA A 128 -3.29 -23.43 11.06
C ALA A 128 -3.53 -22.92 9.62
N ALA A 129 -4.79 -22.69 9.25
CA ALA A 129 -5.14 -22.17 7.93
C ALA A 129 -4.61 -20.74 7.68
N LEU A 130 -4.59 -19.89 8.71
CA LEU A 130 -3.95 -18.57 8.63
C LEU A 130 -2.43 -18.66 8.47
N GLN A 131 -1.77 -19.59 9.17
CA GLN A 131 -0.33 -19.81 9.06
C GLN A 131 0.08 -20.22 7.65
N GLU A 132 -0.68 -21.09 6.99
CA GLU A 132 -0.41 -21.47 5.60
C GLU A 132 -0.56 -20.30 4.63
N ASN A 133 -1.61 -19.50 4.80
CA ASN A 133 -1.81 -18.28 4.01
C ASN A 133 -0.67 -17.26 4.24
N ALA A 134 -0.20 -17.11 5.49
CA ALA A 134 0.92 -16.24 5.83
C ALA A 134 2.25 -16.72 5.23
N ALA A 135 2.54 -18.02 5.33
CA ALA A 135 3.74 -18.62 4.75
C ALA A 135 3.76 -18.45 3.22
N TRP A 136 2.61 -18.62 2.55
CA TRP A 136 2.50 -18.34 1.12
C TRP A 136 2.69 -16.86 0.79
N TYR A 137 2.10 -15.95 1.58
CA TYR A 137 2.20 -14.51 1.39
C TYR A 137 3.66 -14.02 1.52
N VAL A 138 4.38 -14.51 2.52
CA VAL A 138 5.81 -14.23 2.72
C VAL A 138 6.64 -14.65 1.51
N LYS A 139 6.38 -15.83 0.93
CA LYS A 139 7.05 -16.24 -0.31
C LYS A 139 6.82 -15.27 -1.46
N GLN A 140 5.68 -14.56 -1.51
CA GLN A 140 5.44 -13.54 -2.53
C GLN A 140 6.20 -12.25 -2.23
N ILE A 141 6.22 -11.82 -0.96
CA ILE A 141 6.98 -10.64 -0.52
C ILE A 141 8.47 -10.81 -0.81
N LEU A 142 9.05 -11.97 -0.50
CA LEU A 142 10.46 -12.30 -0.78
C LEU A 142 10.78 -12.25 -2.29
N ARG A 143 9.79 -12.47 -3.16
CA ARG A 143 9.89 -12.35 -4.62
C ARG A 143 9.57 -10.93 -5.12
N ASN A 144 9.58 -9.93 -4.23
CA ASN A 144 9.22 -8.54 -4.51
C ASN A 144 7.82 -8.38 -5.13
N THR A 145 6.91 -9.30 -4.79
CA THR A 145 5.52 -9.29 -5.24
C THR A 145 4.65 -8.78 -4.12
N LEU A 146 4.43 -7.45 -4.11
CA LEU A 146 3.69 -6.76 -3.06
C LEU A 146 2.23 -6.55 -3.45
N PHE A 147 1.33 -6.89 -2.54
CA PHE A 147 -0.11 -6.71 -2.67
C PHE A 147 -0.75 -6.79 -1.28
N ARG A 148 -1.99 -6.30 -1.12
CA ARG A 148 -2.66 -6.27 0.17
C ARG A 148 -3.33 -7.61 0.47
N PHE A 149 -2.97 -8.21 1.60
CA PHE A 149 -3.59 -9.44 2.09
C PHE A 149 -3.88 -9.37 3.59
N GLU A 150 -5.13 -9.09 3.95
CA GLU A 150 -5.56 -8.95 5.34
C GLU A 150 -6.02 -10.28 5.93
N PRO A 151 -5.79 -10.53 7.24
CA PRO A 151 -5.25 -9.60 8.24
C PRO A 151 -3.71 -9.60 8.34
N ILE A 152 -3.01 -10.39 7.52
CA ILE A 152 -1.56 -10.61 7.61
C ILE A 152 -0.78 -9.31 7.40
N ALA A 153 -1.16 -8.54 6.38
CA ALA A 153 -0.50 -7.30 6.03
C ALA A 153 -0.57 -6.26 7.16
N SER A 154 -1.76 -5.98 7.71
CA SER A 154 -1.90 -5.04 8.83
C SER A 154 -1.13 -5.49 10.07
N LEU A 155 -1.11 -6.79 10.37
CA LEU A 155 -0.33 -7.32 11.49
C LEU A 155 1.18 -7.12 11.28
N PHE A 156 1.69 -7.39 10.08
CA PHE A 156 3.08 -7.13 9.73
C PHE A 156 3.43 -5.64 9.84
N ASN A 157 2.50 -4.76 9.45
CA ASN A 157 2.68 -3.32 9.61
C ASN A 157 2.83 -2.91 11.08
N ALA A 158 1.95 -3.43 11.94
CA ALA A 158 1.96 -3.12 13.37
C ALA A 158 3.27 -3.60 14.03
N ILE A 159 3.74 -4.79 13.64
CA ILE A 159 5.03 -5.33 14.10
C ILE A 159 6.18 -4.43 13.61
N TYR A 160 6.21 -4.08 12.32
CA TYR A 160 7.27 -3.27 11.72
C TYR A 160 7.36 -1.86 12.33
N LEU A 161 6.24 -1.16 12.45
CA LEU A 161 6.21 0.21 12.97
C LEU A 161 6.30 0.29 14.50
N GLY A 162 6.26 -0.85 15.21
CA GLY A 162 6.16 -0.88 16.66
C GLY A 162 4.94 -0.12 17.19
N SER A 163 3.87 -0.02 16.40
CA SER A 163 2.69 0.79 16.70
C SER A 163 1.60 -0.07 17.35
N PRO A 164 1.40 0.02 18.67
CA PRO A 164 0.43 -0.82 19.35
C PRO A 164 -1.00 -0.44 18.99
N GLN A 165 -1.84 -1.45 18.76
CA GLN A 165 -3.29 -1.32 18.64
C GLN A 165 -3.95 -1.80 19.93
N TYR A 166 -4.37 -0.87 20.78
CA TYR A 166 -5.04 -1.19 22.05
C TYR A 166 -6.55 -1.38 21.94
N ARG A 167 -7.12 -1.02 20.79
CA ARG A 167 -8.55 -1.16 20.51
C ARG A 167 -8.76 -1.68 19.09
N ALA A 168 -9.14 -2.95 18.99
CA ALA A 168 -9.50 -3.58 17.71
C ALA A 168 -10.94 -3.25 17.31
N ASP A 169 -11.87 -3.28 18.27
CA ASP A 169 -13.27 -2.92 18.01
C ASP A 169 -13.50 -1.41 18.03
N LYS A 170 -13.97 -0.88 16.90
CA LYS A 170 -14.31 0.52 16.73
C LYS A 170 -15.82 0.80 16.85
N SER A 171 -16.61 -0.22 17.14
CA SER A 171 -18.08 -0.14 17.29
C SER A 171 -18.51 0.94 18.27
N GLY A 172 -19.47 1.77 17.86
CA GLY A 172 -20.06 2.83 18.69
C GLY A 172 -19.13 4.00 19.02
N ALA A 173 -17.90 4.01 18.51
CA ALA A 173 -16.95 5.10 18.75
C ALA A 173 -16.43 5.70 17.45
N GLU A 174 -15.75 4.91 16.61
CA GLU A 174 -15.31 5.36 15.29
C GLU A 174 -16.20 4.81 14.17
N TRP A 175 -16.92 3.72 14.45
CA TRP A 175 -17.86 3.10 13.54
C TRP A 175 -19.29 3.24 14.06
N LEU A 176 -20.19 3.40 13.11
CA LEU A 176 -21.64 3.26 13.26
C LEU A 176 -22.15 2.57 12.00
N ALA A 177 -23.21 1.79 12.16
CA ALA A 177 -23.95 1.22 11.04
C ALA A 177 -25.40 1.69 11.10
N MET A 178 -26.08 1.59 9.97
CA MET A 178 -27.47 1.96 9.86
C MET A 178 -28.15 1.00 8.90
N ASP A 179 -29.34 0.55 9.28
CA ASP A 179 -30.20 -0.28 8.44
C ASP A 179 -31.07 0.60 7.52
N SER A 180 -31.67 -0.03 6.52
CA SER A 180 -32.55 0.57 5.52
C SER A 180 -33.79 1.27 6.10
N ASP A 181 -34.25 0.85 7.28
CA ASP A 181 -35.35 1.47 8.02
C ASP A 181 -34.92 2.71 8.83
N GLY A 182 -33.64 3.06 8.80
CA GLY A 182 -33.07 4.20 9.53
C GLY A 182 -32.66 3.89 10.97
N THR A 183 -32.76 2.63 11.42
CA THR A 183 -32.25 2.17 12.73
C THR A 183 -30.72 2.20 12.73
N VAL A 184 -30.14 2.78 13.78
CA VAL A 184 -28.70 2.95 13.96
C VAL A 184 -28.16 1.88 14.90
N TYR A 185 -27.01 1.30 14.54
CA TYR A 185 -26.32 0.25 15.27
C TYR A 185 -24.84 0.62 15.51
N PRO A 186 -24.15 -0.01 16.47
CA PRO A 186 -22.76 0.30 16.80
C PRO A 186 -21.79 0.03 15.63
N SER A 187 -22.04 -0.99 14.81
CA SER A 187 -21.26 -1.30 13.60
C SER A 187 -21.94 -2.41 12.78
N PHE A 188 -21.36 -2.76 11.64
CA PHE A 188 -21.96 -3.69 10.67
C PHE A 188 -22.34 -5.08 11.25
N PRO A 189 -21.53 -5.73 12.11
CA PRO A 189 -21.89 -7.02 12.72
C PRO A 189 -23.13 -7.01 13.64
N TRP A 190 -23.62 -5.82 14.03
CA TRP A 190 -24.76 -5.64 14.92
C TRP A 190 -26.07 -5.36 14.18
N LEU A 191 -26.02 -5.14 12.86
CA LEU A 191 -27.21 -4.88 12.04
C LEU A 191 -28.28 -5.96 12.26
N GLY A 192 -29.52 -5.51 12.42
CA GLY A 192 -30.69 -6.37 12.64
C GLY A 192 -30.81 -6.96 14.06
N LYS A 193 -29.79 -6.84 14.92
CA LYS A 193 -29.85 -7.30 16.30
C LYS A 193 -30.54 -6.25 17.17
N LYS A 194 -31.86 -6.28 17.24
CA LYS A 194 -32.70 -5.28 17.94
C LYS A 194 -32.21 -4.89 19.34
N ASN A 195 -31.64 -5.86 20.08
CA ASN A 195 -31.06 -5.66 21.42
C ASN A 195 -29.73 -4.89 21.42
N PHE A 196 -29.29 -4.36 20.29
CA PHE A 196 -28.10 -3.53 20.13
C PHE A 196 -28.39 -2.26 19.33
N ALA A 197 -29.67 -1.93 19.11
CA ALA A 197 -30.04 -0.70 18.41
C ALA A 197 -29.73 0.51 19.29
N LEU A 198 -29.04 1.49 18.71
CA LEU A 198 -28.70 2.77 19.34
C LEU A 198 -29.76 3.85 19.11
N GLY A 199 -30.85 3.53 18.43
CA GLY A 199 -31.93 4.46 18.09
C GLY A 199 -32.22 4.50 16.60
N ALA A 200 -32.94 5.51 16.15
CA ALA A 200 -33.32 5.68 14.75
C ALA A 200 -33.13 7.13 14.31
N LEU A 201 -32.76 7.35 13.04
CA LEU A 201 -32.60 8.70 12.49
C LEU A 201 -33.88 9.54 12.55
N SER A 202 -35.05 8.91 12.50
CA SER A 202 -36.35 9.57 12.62
C SER A 202 -36.61 10.11 14.03
N ASN A 203 -35.87 9.63 15.04
CA ASN A 203 -36.00 10.07 16.43
C ASN A 203 -34.61 10.25 17.08
N PRO A 204 -33.87 11.32 16.72
CA PRO A 204 -32.50 11.55 17.16
C PRO A 204 -32.37 11.90 18.65
N THR A 205 -33.48 12.21 19.34
CA THR A 205 -33.52 12.57 20.77
C THR A 205 -34.05 11.46 21.67
N GLY A 206 -34.34 10.27 21.13
CA GLY A 206 -34.83 9.15 21.93
C GLY A 206 -33.80 8.70 22.97
N GLU A 207 -34.28 8.34 24.17
CA GLU A 207 -33.44 7.75 25.22
C GLU A 207 -32.69 6.53 24.68
N THR A 208 -31.37 6.65 24.58
CA THR A 208 -30.54 5.59 24.04
C THR A 208 -30.17 4.63 25.18
N MET A 209 -30.96 3.58 25.40
CA MET A 209 -30.78 2.68 26.55
C MET A 209 -29.45 1.87 26.54
N GLN A 210 -28.61 1.98 25.52
CA GLN A 210 -27.51 1.03 25.28
C GLN A 210 -26.18 1.64 24.84
N GLN A 211 -26.00 2.97 24.92
CA GLN A 211 -24.68 3.59 24.67
C GLN A 211 -23.61 3.03 25.62
N ASP A 212 -24.02 2.55 26.80
CA ASP A 212 -23.16 2.02 27.87
C ASP A 212 -22.60 0.60 27.63
N LEU A 213 -23.07 -0.12 26.60
CA LEU A 213 -22.56 -1.47 26.28
C LEU A 213 -21.21 -1.47 25.54
N PHE A 214 -20.91 -0.38 24.83
CA PHE A 214 -19.74 -0.25 23.96
C PHE A 214 -18.70 0.85 24.31
N PRO A 215 -18.86 1.72 25.35
CA PRO A 215 -18.04 2.93 25.44
C PRO A 215 -16.62 2.67 25.95
N VAL A 216 -16.30 1.46 26.41
CA VAL A 216 -14.99 1.14 27.01
C VAL A 216 -14.46 -0.25 26.61
N GLY A 217 -14.66 -0.65 25.36
CA GLY A 217 -14.07 -1.89 24.81
C GLY A 217 -12.60 -1.69 24.42
N GLY A 218 -11.73 -2.64 24.78
CA GLY A 218 -10.32 -2.60 24.40
C GLY A 218 -9.42 -3.46 25.30
N ALA A 219 -8.18 -3.66 24.87
CA ALA A 219 -7.24 -4.50 25.59
C ALA A 219 -6.79 -3.91 26.93
N LEU A 220 -6.90 -2.58 27.10
CA LEU A 220 -6.51 -1.89 28.34
C LEU A 220 -7.64 -1.88 29.38
N GLN A 221 -8.85 -2.26 29.01
CA GLN A 221 -10.03 -2.23 29.88
C GLN A 221 -10.64 -3.62 30.08
N THR A 222 -10.08 -4.63 29.42
CA THR A 222 -10.44 -6.04 29.61
C THR A 222 -9.46 -6.68 30.59
N PRO A 223 -9.89 -7.10 31.81
CA PRO A 223 -8.98 -7.62 32.84
C PRO A 223 -8.09 -8.78 32.36
N GLN A 224 -8.65 -9.70 31.56
CA GLN A 224 -7.93 -10.84 30.99
C GLN A 224 -6.83 -10.40 29.99
N CYS A 225 -6.93 -9.22 29.40
CA CYS A 225 -5.97 -8.69 28.45
C CYS A 225 -4.78 -7.97 29.12
N LEU A 226 -4.93 -7.51 30.37
CA LEU A 226 -3.89 -6.69 31.04
C LEU A 226 -2.57 -7.44 31.22
N SER A 227 -2.62 -8.74 31.50
CA SER A 227 -1.45 -9.63 31.60
C SER A 227 -1.06 -10.30 30.28
N CYS A 228 -1.83 -10.08 29.20
CA CYS A 228 -1.63 -10.75 27.93
C CYS A 228 -0.51 -10.08 27.11
N TRP A 229 0.42 -10.88 26.58
CA TRP A 229 1.55 -10.36 25.81
C TRP A 229 1.17 -9.85 24.41
N VAL A 230 0.11 -10.41 23.80
CA VAL A 230 -0.38 -9.96 22.47
C VAL A 230 -1.31 -8.75 22.52
N ARG A 231 -1.58 -8.18 23.71
CA ARG A 231 -2.63 -7.14 23.88
C ARG A 231 -2.45 -5.91 22.99
N GLY A 232 -1.21 -5.54 22.69
CA GLY A 232 -0.87 -4.42 21.80
C GLY A 232 -0.93 -4.76 20.31
N LEU A 233 -1.17 -6.02 19.94
CA LEU A 233 -1.31 -6.47 18.55
C LEU A 233 -2.75 -6.91 18.25
N CYS A 234 -3.42 -7.58 19.19
CA CYS A 234 -4.82 -8.03 19.00
C CYS A 234 -5.87 -6.99 19.39
N GLY A 235 -5.50 -5.96 20.18
CA GLY A 235 -6.38 -4.87 20.60
C GLY A 235 -7.66 -5.28 21.36
N GLY A 236 -7.70 -6.48 21.93
CA GLY A 236 -8.85 -6.98 22.70
C GLY A 236 -9.98 -7.57 21.84
N ALA A 237 -9.75 -7.80 20.55
CA ALA A 237 -10.72 -8.33 19.58
C ALA A 237 -11.91 -7.42 19.26
N ASN A 238 -12.81 -7.93 18.41
CA ASN A 238 -14.11 -7.33 18.15
C ASN A 238 -15.17 -7.85 19.14
N ALA A 239 -16.02 -6.98 19.68
CA ALA A 239 -17.07 -7.37 20.63
C ALA A 239 -18.08 -8.36 20.04
N ALA A 240 -18.28 -8.35 18.71
CA ALA A 240 -19.15 -9.31 18.04
C ALA A 240 -18.65 -10.75 18.18
N ILE A 241 -17.33 -10.94 18.23
CA ILE A 241 -16.70 -12.26 18.44
C ILE A 241 -16.96 -12.73 19.87
N HIS A 242 -16.69 -11.87 20.86
CA HIS A 242 -16.93 -12.18 22.27
C HIS A 242 -18.38 -12.53 22.51
N PHE A 243 -19.30 -11.71 22.02
CA PHE A 243 -20.73 -11.96 22.14
C PHE A 243 -21.16 -13.26 21.46
N ALA A 244 -20.65 -13.57 20.27
CA ALA A 244 -21.00 -14.81 19.58
C ALA A 244 -20.52 -16.06 20.33
N ARG A 245 -19.38 -15.96 21.03
CA ARG A 245 -18.77 -17.10 21.74
C ARG A 245 -19.19 -17.24 23.20
N THR A 246 -19.46 -16.13 23.90
CA THR A 246 -19.73 -16.11 25.35
C THR A 246 -21.10 -15.54 25.72
N GLY A 247 -21.80 -14.92 24.75
CA GLY A 247 -23.02 -14.17 25.01
C GLY A 247 -22.79 -12.79 25.64
N ASN A 248 -21.54 -12.38 25.85
CA ASN A 248 -21.19 -11.10 26.47
C ASN A 248 -20.08 -10.37 25.70
N VAL A 249 -20.37 -9.13 25.29
CA VAL A 249 -19.45 -8.25 24.52
C VAL A 249 -18.12 -7.97 25.24
N ASN A 250 -18.10 -8.04 26.57
CA ASN A 250 -16.96 -7.71 27.42
C ASN A 250 -16.23 -8.96 27.96
N THR A 251 -16.72 -10.16 27.65
CA THR A 251 -16.13 -11.41 28.16
C THR A 251 -15.46 -12.17 27.02
N PRO A 252 -14.12 -12.12 26.91
CA PRO A 252 -13.41 -12.88 25.89
C PRO A 252 -13.48 -14.38 26.19
N ASP A 253 -13.59 -15.18 25.12
CA ASP A 253 -13.48 -16.63 25.24
C ASP A 253 -12.01 -17.08 25.35
N PRO A 254 -11.63 -17.87 26.38
CA PRO A 254 -10.26 -18.37 26.56
C PRO A 254 -9.71 -19.17 25.37
N LEU A 255 -10.52 -20.02 24.73
CA LEU A 255 -10.05 -20.86 23.62
C LEU A 255 -9.73 -20.01 22.39
N TRP A 256 -10.58 -19.04 22.07
CA TRP A 256 -10.31 -18.08 21.00
C TRP A 256 -9.08 -17.23 21.29
N CYS A 257 -8.92 -16.75 22.53
CA CYS A 257 -7.74 -16.00 22.94
C CYS A 257 -6.45 -16.81 22.81
N GLU A 258 -6.49 -18.13 23.06
CA GLU A 258 -5.36 -19.02 22.85
C GLU A 258 -5.01 -19.14 21.36
N GLY A 259 -6.00 -19.35 20.50
CA GLY A 259 -5.80 -19.33 19.05
C GLY A 259 -5.19 -18.01 18.56
N GLN A 260 -5.63 -16.86 19.07
CA GLN A 260 -5.03 -15.57 18.71
C GLN A 260 -3.57 -15.43 19.17
N ARG A 261 -3.22 -15.93 20.37
CA ARG A 261 -1.83 -15.94 20.82
C ARG A 261 -0.96 -16.78 19.90
N GLN A 262 -1.43 -17.94 19.48
CA GLN A 262 -0.72 -18.83 18.54
C GLN A 262 -0.59 -18.20 17.15
N TRP A 263 -1.66 -17.59 16.65
CA TRP A 263 -1.67 -16.87 15.38
C TRP A 263 -0.64 -15.73 15.36
N ILE A 264 -0.68 -14.86 16.38
CA ILE A 264 0.24 -13.72 16.47
C ILE A 264 1.68 -14.17 16.68
N ALA A 265 1.93 -15.21 17.49
CA ALA A 265 3.26 -15.80 17.64
C ALA A 265 3.82 -16.28 16.28
N SER A 266 3.00 -16.99 15.50
CA SER A 266 3.42 -17.44 14.17
C SER A 266 3.61 -16.30 13.19
N ALA A 267 2.74 -15.28 13.21
CA ALA A 267 2.90 -14.09 12.38
C ALA A 267 4.20 -13.34 12.68
N VAL A 268 4.58 -13.20 13.96
CA VAL A 268 5.88 -12.64 14.37
C VAL A 268 7.03 -13.49 13.84
N ALA A 269 6.97 -14.81 14.00
CA ALA A 269 8.03 -15.71 13.51
C ALA A 269 8.21 -15.62 11.99
N VAL A 270 7.11 -15.60 11.25
CA VAL A 270 7.09 -15.51 9.78
C VAL A 270 7.49 -14.10 9.30
N PHE A 271 7.12 -13.05 10.03
CA PHE A 271 7.58 -11.68 9.77
C PHE A 271 9.10 -11.55 9.91
N ASN A 272 9.69 -12.14 10.97
CA ASN A 272 11.13 -12.08 11.20
C ASN A 272 11.94 -12.68 10.04
N GLN A 273 11.45 -13.77 9.44
CA GLN A 273 12.06 -14.35 8.23
C GLN A 273 12.14 -13.36 7.07
N VAL A 274 11.16 -12.47 6.95
CA VAL A 274 11.11 -11.45 5.90
C VAL A 274 11.96 -10.24 6.27
N SER A 275 11.98 -9.85 7.54
CA SER A 275 12.75 -8.68 7.98
C SER A 275 14.25 -8.86 7.83
N GLU A 276 14.75 -10.07 8.06
CA GLU A 276 16.18 -10.41 7.89
C GLU A 276 16.63 -10.36 6.42
N THR A 277 15.71 -10.49 5.46
CA THR A 277 16.02 -10.52 4.01
C THR A 277 16.11 -9.13 3.37
N GLY A 278 16.00 -8.07 4.18
CA GLY A 278 16.08 -6.69 3.75
C GLY A 278 14.87 -6.22 2.94
N VAL A 279 13.72 -6.88 3.00
CA VAL A 279 12.50 -6.42 2.32
C VAL A 279 12.14 -5.00 2.78
N ASN A 280 11.85 -4.10 1.84
CA ASN A 280 11.44 -2.74 2.17
C ASN A 280 9.97 -2.76 2.61
N PHE A 281 9.75 -2.66 3.93
CA PHE A 281 8.40 -2.66 4.49
C PHE A 281 7.64 -1.37 4.23
N SER A 282 8.28 -0.22 3.94
CA SER A 282 7.54 0.99 3.57
C SER A 282 6.80 0.83 2.24
N GLN A 283 7.31 0.01 1.31
CA GLN A 283 6.56 -0.41 0.13
C GLN A 283 5.43 -1.40 0.46
N LEU A 284 5.61 -2.27 1.45
CA LEU A 284 4.53 -3.11 1.95
C LEU A 284 3.42 -2.22 2.52
N VAL A 285 3.74 -1.21 3.34
CA VAL A 285 2.79 -0.21 3.87
C VAL A 285 2.09 0.54 2.74
N ALA A 286 2.83 0.98 1.71
CA ALA A 286 2.25 1.61 0.54
C ALA A 286 1.31 0.64 -0.21
N SER A 287 1.65 -0.65 -0.29
CA SER A 287 0.81 -1.68 -0.89
C SER A 287 -0.43 -2.03 -0.07
N MET A 288 -0.44 -1.73 1.23
CA MET A 288 -1.63 -1.82 2.10
C MET A 288 -2.64 -0.71 1.84
N GLN A 289 -2.25 0.38 1.17
CA GLN A 289 -3.22 1.36 0.69
C GLN A 289 -4.01 0.75 -0.48
N PRO A 290 -5.34 0.96 -0.54
CA PRO A 290 -6.14 0.49 -1.66
C PRO A 290 -5.57 1.01 -2.99
N GLN A 291 -5.24 0.08 -3.88
CA GLN A 291 -4.63 0.38 -5.19
C GLN A 291 -5.61 1.21 -6.03
N LYS A 292 -5.20 2.42 -6.42
CA LYS A 292 -5.97 3.28 -7.34
C LYS A 292 -5.81 2.78 -8.78
N GLY A 293 -6.85 2.21 -9.38
CA GLY A 293 -7.09 2.10 -10.83
C GLY A 293 -6.07 1.28 -11.63
N HIS A 294 -6.57 0.39 -12.47
CA HIS A 294 -5.84 -0.73 -13.07
C HIS A 294 -4.48 -0.43 -13.75
N LEU A 295 -3.61 -1.45 -13.67
CA LEU A 295 -2.51 -1.71 -14.60
C LEU A 295 -3.03 -1.60 -16.05
N SER A 296 -2.59 -0.56 -16.76
CA SER A 296 -2.78 -0.49 -18.21
C SER A 296 -1.95 -1.57 -18.92
N LEU A 297 -2.37 -1.94 -20.12
CA LEU A 297 -1.69 -2.81 -21.10
C LEU A 297 -0.19 -2.52 -21.34
N ARG A 298 0.38 -1.46 -20.74
CA ARG A 298 1.81 -1.19 -20.61
C ARG A 298 2.53 -2.04 -19.56
N THR A 299 1.84 -2.97 -18.91
CA THR A 299 2.52 -4.08 -18.19
C THR A 299 3.31 -4.95 -19.17
N ALA A 300 3.03 -4.90 -20.47
CA ALA A 300 3.90 -5.45 -21.51
C ALA A 300 5.25 -4.69 -21.61
N ALA A 301 5.29 -3.38 -21.34
CA ALA A 301 6.55 -2.64 -21.20
C ALA A 301 7.23 -2.90 -19.84
N LYS A 302 6.45 -3.18 -18.79
CA LYS A 302 6.95 -3.72 -17.51
C LYS A 302 7.46 -5.17 -17.62
N ALA A 303 6.98 -5.93 -18.61
CA ALA A 303 7.50 -7.24 -18.97
C ALA A 303 8.80 -7.13 -19.78
N LEU A 304 8.95 -6.09 -20.62
CA LEU A 304 10.22 -5.75 -21.28
C LEU A 304 11.32 -5.28 -20.29
N PHE A 305 10.94 -4.85 -19.08
CA PHE A 305 11.84 -4.48 -17.98
C PHE A 305 12.47 -5.70 -17.28
N GLN A 306 11.82 -6.88 -17.31
CA GLN A 306 12.30 -8.07 -16.58
C GLN A 306 13.54 -8.74 -17.17
N ASP A 307 14.01 -8.32 -18.35
CA ASP A 307 15.15 -8.97 -18.99
C ASP A 307 16.52 -8.34 -18.71
N MET A 308 16.62 -7.13 -18.12
CA MET A 308 17.94 -6.48 -17.91
C MET A 308 18.19 -5.80 -16.56
N PHE A 309 17.25 -5.01 -16.01
CA PHE A 309 17.48 -4.23 -14.78
C PHE A 309 16.23 -4.18 -13.89
N SER A 310 16.40 -4.11 -12.57
CA SER A 310 15.33 -3.87 -11.60
C SER A 310 15.67 -2.69 -10.69
N VAL A 311 14.67 -2.08 -10.05
CA VAL A 311 14.88 -0.89 -9.19
C VAL A 311 14.17 -1.09 -7.86
N ARG A 312 14.82 -0.73 -6.74
CA ARG A 312 14.24 -0.77 -5.39
C ARG A 312 14.75 0.39 -4.52
N PRO A 313 14.08 0.76 -3.41
CA PRO A 313 14.61 1.76 -2.49
C PRO A 313 15.91 1.30 -1.82
N LEU A 314 16.65 2.27 -1.28
CA LEU A 314 17.83 2.03 -0.46
C LEU A 314 17.49 1.24 0.82
N ARG A 315 18.43 0.42 1.29
CA ARG A 315 18.33 -0.41 2.50
C ARG A 315 19.59 -0.23 3.34
N GLU A 316 19.48 -0.52 4.63
CA GLU A 316 20.61 -0.50 5.57
C GLU A 316 21.79 -1.35 5.07
N ASN A 317 21.51 -2.57 4.59
CA ASN A 317 22.53 -3.48 4.05
C ASN A 317 23.22 -2.98 2.76
N ASP A 318 22.74 -1.90 2.14
CA ASP A 318 23.43 -1.28 1.00
C ASP A 318 24.59 -0.37 1.46
N ALA A 319 24.61 0.03 2.73
CA ALA A 319 25.56 1.00 3.28
C ALA A 319 27.03 0.64 3.02
N PRO A 320 27.51 -0.61 3.19
CA PRO A 320 28.90 -0.95 2.88
C PRO A 320 29.29 -0.67 1.42
N MET A 321 28.39 -0.99 0.48
CA MET A 321 28.61 -0.72 -0.94
C MET A 321 28.53 0.79 -1.22
N LEU A 322 27.56 1.50 -0.64
CA LEU A 322 27.40 2.93 -0.85
C LEU A 322 28.61 3.73 -0.38
N VAL A 323 29.17 3.40 0.79
CA VAL A 323 30.41 4.00 1.28
C VAL A 323 31.54 3.84 0.26
N GLY A 324 31.67 2.63 -0.32
CA GLY A 324 32.66 2.36 -1.37
C GLY A 324 32.39 3.11 -2.68
N TRP A 325 31.12 3.35 -3.03
CA TRP A 325 30.73 4.04 -4.24
C TRP A 325 30.78 5.56 -4.12
N GLU A 326 30.49 6.11 -2.95
CA GLU A 326 30.39 7.55 -2.74
C GLU A 326 31.72 8.19 -2.40
N ASN A 327 32.53 7.53 -1.56
CA ASN A 327 33.71 8.18 -1.00
C ASN A 327 34.64 8.62 -2.12
N TRP A 328 34.88 9.94 -2.17
CA TRP A 328 35.68 10.59 -3.21
C TRP A 328 35.15 10.51 -4.65
N ASN A 329 33.88 10.13 -4.83
CA ASN A 329 33.24 10.09 -6.14
C ASN A 329 32.90 11.51 -6.64
N ARG A 330 33.01 11.71 -7.95
CA ARG A 330 32.82 13.01 -8.62
C ARG A 330 31.53 13.09 -9.43
N ALA A 331 30.76 12.01 -9.45
CA ALA A 331 29.44 12.02 -10.08
C ALA A 331 28.55 13.06 -9.41
N ALA A 332 27.76 13.78 -10.23
CA ALA A 332 26.82 14.79 -9.75
C ALA A 332 25.85 14.22 -8.71
N TYR A 333 25.54 12.92 -8.79
CA TYR A 333 24.73 12.21 -7.81
C TYR A 333 25.17 12.41 -6.35
N PHE A 334 26.48 12.37 -6.12
CA PHE A 334 27.09 12.52 -4.80
C PHE A 334 27.50 13.98 -4.55
N ALA A 335 28.14 14.60 -5.54
CA ALA A 335 28.76 15.92 -5.40
C ALA A 335 27.74 17.09 -5.48
N CYS A 336 26.69 16.97 -6.28
CA CYS A 336 25.65 17.99 -6.44
C CYS A 336 24.45 17.68 -5.53
N SER A 337 24.71 17.46 -4.24
CA SER A 337 23.67 17.23 -3.23
C SER A 337 23.87 18.15 -2.02
N ASN A 338 22.76 18.64 -1.46
CA ASN A 338 22.80 19.61 -0.36
C ASN A 338 23.28 19.03 0.98
N HIS A 339 23.54 17.72 1.05
CA HIS A 339 23.84 17.00 2.30
C HIS A 339 25.07 16.08 2.18
N GLY A 340 25.73 16.02 1.00
CA GLY A 340 26.84 15.11 0.76
C GLY A 340 28.17 15.68 1.27
N VAL A 341 28.82 14.96 2.18
CA VAL A 341 30.17 15.31 2.69
C VAL A 341 31.28 14.59 1.88
N LEU A 342 30.93 13.72 0.92
CA LEU A 342 31.83 12.87 0.11
C LEU A 342 32.75 11.95 0.93
N THR A 343 32.52 11.88 2.24
CA THR A 343 33.19 11.04 3.23
C THR A 343 32.13 10.43 4.13
N ALA A 344 31.22 9.65 3.55
CA ALA A 344 30.17 8.99 4.32
C ALA A 344 30.76 7.83 5.13
N THR A 345 30.37 7.74 6.39
CA THR A 345 30.62 6.54 7.20
C THR A 345 29.58 5.48 6.93
N LEU A 346 29.88 4.24 7.35
CA LEU A 346 28.90 3.15 7.29
C LEU A 346 27.62 3.53 8.05
N TYR A 347 27.78 4.07 9.25
CA TYR A 347 26.67 4.51 10.10
C TYR A 347 25.82 5.58 9.42
N ASP A 348 26.42 6.59 8.77
CA ASP A 348 25.66 7.65 8.09
C ASP A 348 24.74 7.06 7.01
N ARG A 349 25.23 6.07 6.25
CA ARG A 349 24.47 5.42 5.18
C ARG A 349 23.42 4.45 5.69
N GLU A 350 23.66 3.79 6.81
CA GLU A 350 22.64 3.00 7.53
C GLU A 350 21.50 3.91 7.99
N MET A 351 21.83 5.06 8.59
CA MET A 351 20.84 6.03 9.06
C MET A 351 20.05 6.68 7.92
N ASP A 352 20.68 7.02 6.80
CA ASP A 352 19.99 7.56 5.62
C ASP A 352 18.94 6.59 5.06
N ALA A 353 19.21 5.28 5.11
CA ALA A 353 18.28 4.25 4.67
C ALA A 353 17.10 4.05 5.65
N LEU A 354 17.35 4.19 6.96
CA LEU A 354 16.34 4.08 8.02
C LEU A 354 15.48 5.35 8.14
N HIS A 355 16.04 6.51 7.81
CA HIS A 355 15.42 7.81 7.95
C HIS A 355 15.40 8.60 6.63
N PRO A 356 14.67 8.11 5.60
CA PRO A 356 14.65 8.75 4.30
C PRO A 356 14.04 10.15 4.38
N ILE A 357 14.63 11.10 3.66
CA ILE A 357 14.13 12.47 3.55
C ILE A 357 12.80 12.46 2.81
N GLU A 358 11.76 13.02 3.43
CA GLU A 358 10.34 12.90 2.99
C GLU A 358 10.10 13.27 1.51
N PHE A 359 10.84 14.25 0.99
CA PHE A 359 10.70 14.78 -0.36
C PHE A 359 11.76 14.27 -1.36
N ILE A 360 12.70 13.43 -0.92
CA ILE A 360 13.71 12.81 -1.79
C ILE A 360 13.44 11.31 -1.88
N ARG A 361 13.31 10.81 -3.10
CA ARG A 361 13.20 9.37 -3.36
C ARG A 361 14.52 8.85 -3.91
N GLU A 362 15.16 8.01 -3.12
CA GLU A 362 16.42 7.36 -3.49
C GLU A 362 16.19 5.87 -3.76
N MET A 363 16.70 5.38 -4.88
CA MET A 363 16.55 4.00 -5.31
C MET A 363 17.84 3.46 -5.91
N ILE A 364 18.08 2.16 -5.72
CA ILE A 364 19.17 1.41 -6.34
C ILE A 364 18.68 0.69 -7.59
N ILE A 365 19.55 0.66 -8.60
CA ILE A 365 19.37 -0.05 -9.85
C ILE A 365 20.17 -1.36 -9.75
N LEU A 366 19.49 -2.47 -9.93
CA LEU A 366 20.04 -3.83 -9.87
C LEU A 366 20.09 -4.44 -11.27
N ARG A 367 21.07 -5.29 -11.53
CA ARG A 367 21.09 -6.18 -12.70
C ARG A 367 20.14 -7.36 -12.49
N LYS A 368 19.97 -8.20 -13.52
CA LYS A 368 19.14 -9.42 -13.48
C LYS A 368 19.55 -10.41 -12.38
N ASP A 369 20.84 -10.50 -12.08
CA ASP A 369 21.39 -11.35 -11.01
C ASP A 369 21.18 -10.77 -9.59
N GLY A 370 20.54 -9.60 -9.48
CA GLY A 370 20.32 -8.91 -8.21
C GLY A 370 21.49 -8.04 -7.75
N SER A 371 22.61 -8.04 -8.47
CA SER A 371 23.77 -7.21 -8.14
C SER A 371 23.46 -5.73 -8.38
N PRO A 372 23.85 -4.83 -7.45
CA PRO A 372 23.69 -3.40 -7.66
C PRO A 372 24.61 -2.90 -8.77
N CYS A 373 24.09 -1.98 -9.59
CA CYS A 373 24.83 -1.39 -10.71
C CYS A 373 24.64 0.12 -10.86
N GLY A 374 23.77 0.74 -10.06
CA GLY A 374 23.58 2.18 -10.08
C GLY A 374 22.58 2.67 -9.05
N LEU A 375 22.34 3.96 -9.05
CA LEU A 375 21.49 4.71 -8.15
C LEU A 375 20.69 5.75 -8.92
N ILE A 376 19.47 6.02 -8.46
CA ILE A 376 18.63 7.10 -8.95
C ILE A 376 18.03 7.85 -7.77
N LYS A 377 18.12 9.18 -7.84
CA LYS A 377 17.59 10.09 -6.82
C LYS A 377 16.60 11.02 -7.51
N PHE A 378 15.47 11.28 -6.86
CA PHE A 378 14.39 12.06 -7.44
C PHE A 378 13.70 12.95 -6.40
N CYS A 379 13.69 14.25 -6.63
CA CYS A 379 13.12 15.27 -5.76
C CYS A 379 12.06 16.08 -6.51
N PRO A 380 10.77 15.71 -6.45
CA PRO A 380 9.71 16.44 -7.12
C PRO A 380 9.32 17.71 -6.35
N SER A 381 8.97 18.75 -7.10
CA SER A 381 8.30 19.97 -6.63
C SER A 381 7.01 20.16 -7.43
N PRO A 382 5.93 19.42 -7.10
CA PRO A 382 4.70 19.39 -7.88
C PRO A 382 4.06 20.77 -8.08
N ASP A 383 4.11 21.64 -7.07
CA ASP A 383 3.58 23.01 -7.14
C ASP A 383 4.26 23.86 -8.22
N LYS A 384 5.54 23.57 -8.50
CA LYS A 384 6.33 24.22 -9.55
C LYS A 384 6.31 23.44 -10.86
N LYS A 385 5.60 22.29 -10.91
CA LYS A 385 5.62 21.33 -12.02
C LYS A 385 7.05 20.94 -12.44
N LEU A 386 7.98 20.85 -11.48
CA LEU A 386 9.41 20.64 -11.71
C LEU A 386 9.90 19.46 -10.87
N ALA A 387 10.90 18.73 -11.33
CA ALA A 387 11.67 17.83 -10.48
C ALA A 387 13.17 17.95 -10.74
N LEU A 388 13.96 17.75 -9.69
CA LEU A 388 15.40 17.54 -9.78
C LEU A 388 15.68 16.05 -9.64
N ALA A 389 16.48 15.50 -10.54
CA ALA A 389 16.81 14.08 -10.59
C ALA A 389 18.32 13.89 -10.75
N TRP A 390 18.83 12.79 -10.20
CA TRP A 390 20.21 12.37 -10.38
C TRP A 390 20.25 10.90 -10.75
N LEU A 391 21.19 10.54 -11.62
CA LEU A 391 21.42 9.17 -12.05
C LEU A 391 22.91 8.88 -11.90
N TYR A 392 23.23 7.75 -11.31
CA TYR A 392 24.59 7.25 -11.22
C TYR A 392 24.60 5.77 -11.63
N LEU A 393 25.47 5.40 -12.55
CA LEU A 393 25.77 4.01 -12.86
C LEU A 393 27.22 3.77 -12.48
N HIS A 394 27.46 2.72 -11.70
CA HIS A 394 28.78 2.43 -11.20
C HIS A 394 29.77 2.07 -12.32
N ASP A 395 29.24 1.47 -13.39
CA ASP A 395 29.97 1.20 -14.63
C ASP A 395 29.47 2.14 -15.73
N ALA A 396 30.34 3.05 -16.18
CA ALA A 396 30.03 4.05 -17.19
C ALA A 396 29.62 3.44 -18.54
N ALA A 397 30.10 2.24 -18.88
CA ALA A 397 29.74 1.55 -20.12
C ALA A 397 28.23 1.20 -20.18
N LEU A 398 27.55 1.18 -19.03
CA LEU A 398 26.11 0.97 -18.99
C LEU A 398 25.32 2.12 -19.64
N TYR A 399 25.84 3.35 -19.63
CA TYR A 399 25.20 4.52 -20.26
C TYR A 399 25.12 4.41 -21.78
N GLU A 400 26.01 3.64 -22.40
CA GLU A 400 26.03 3.41 -23.85
C GLU A 400 24.99 2.39 -24.31
N LYS A 401 24.43 1.60 -23.38
CA LYS A 401 23.49 0.54 -23.73
C LYS A 401 22.16 1.13 -24.21
N LYS A 402 21.79 0.81 -25.46
CA LYS A 402 20.51 1.23 -26.09
C LYS A 402 19.28 0.93 -25.22
N ALA A 403 19.27 -0.21 -24.54
CA ALA A 403 18.18 -0.60 -23.64
C ALA A 403 18.00 0.39 -22.48
N LEU A 404 19.10 0.85 -21.87
CA LEU A 404 19.06 1.84 -20.80
C LEU A 404 18.56 3.19 -21.30
N ARG A 405 19.06 3.68 -22.44
CA ARG A 405 18.65 4.96 -23.03
C ARG A 405 17.14 4.99 -23.32
N ASN A 406 16.60 3.92 -23.90
CA ASN A 406 15.17 3.76 -24.13
C ASN A 406 14.36 3.69 -22.82
N MET A 407 14.92 3.07 -21.78
CA MET A 407 14.32 3.02 -20.46
C MET A 407 14.23 4.43 -19.86
N LEU A 408 15.32 5.20 -19.86
CA LEU A 408 15.33 6.57 -19.32
C LEU A 408 14.28 7.44 -19.99
N LYS A 409 14.18 7.38 -21.32
CA LYS A 409 13.15 8.07 -22.11
C LYS A 409 11.73 7.71 -21.64
N THR A 410 11.45 6.42 -21.49
CA THR A 410 10.12 5.93 -21.12
C THR A 410 9.77 6.29 -19.67
N LEU A 411 10.73 6.13 -18.77
CA LEU A 411 10.58 6.35 -17.33
C LEU A 411 10.31 7.83 -17.02
N VAL A 412 11.10 8.74 -17.61
CA VAL A 412 10.93 10.18 -17.42
C VAL A 412 9.57 10.64 -17.95
N ALA A 413 9.16 10.20 -19.14
CA ALA A 413 7.86 10.52 -19.70
C ALA A 413 6.70 10.02 -18.81
N GLU A 414 6.81 8.83 -18.24
CA GLU A 414 5.79 8.28 -17.35
C GLU A 414 5.72 9.02 -16.00
N ILE A 415 6.87 9.34 -15.42
CA ILE A 415 6.96 10.11 -14.17
C ILE A 415 6.34 11.50 -14.36
N CYS A 416 6.68 12.20 -15.44
CA CYS A 416 6.09 13.50 -15.75
C CYS A 416 4.57 13.41 -15.86
N ARG A 417 4.05 12.41 -16.57
CA ARG A 417 2.60 12.21 -16.74
C ARG A 417 1.88 11.86 -15.43
N LYS A 418 2.47 10.98 -14.60
CA LYS A 418 1.83 10.52 -13.34
C LYS A 418 1.85 11.56 -12.24
N ILE A 419 2.95 12.29 -12.12
CA ILE A 419 3.15 13.31 -11.06
C ILE A 419 2.65 14.69 -11.52
N GLY A 420 2.41 14.88 -12.82
CA GLY A 420 1.98 16.17 -13.38
C GLY A 420 3.13 17.17 -13.53
N LEU A 421 4.34 16.67 -13.79
CA LEU A 421 5.53 17.51 -13.96
C LEU A 421 5.64 17.98 -15.41
N ARG A 422 6.07 19.23 -15.58
CA ARG A 422 6.40 19.85 -16.86
C ARG A 422 7.86 19.62 -17.22
N CYS A 423 8.75 19.75 -16.24
CA CYS A 423 10.19 19.75 -16.46
C CYS A 423 10.92 18.84 -15.45
N VAL A 424 11.95 18.14 -15.91
CA VAL A 424 12.89 17.39 -15.07
C VAL A 424 14.30 17.89 -15.36
N LEU A 425 15.03 18.26 -14.32
CA LEU A 425 16.41 18.73 -14.39
C LEU A 425 17.36 17.66 -13.87
N VAL A 426 18.52 17.52 -14.52
CA VAL A 426 19.59 16.62 -14.12
C VAL A 426 20.91 17.37 -14.17
N PRO A 427 21.59 17.57 -13.03
CA PRO A 427 22.94 18.13 -13.02
C PRO A 427 23.94 17.05 -13.48
N VAL A 428 24.96 17.47 -14.21
CA VAL A 428 25.99 16.61 -14.79
C VAL A 428 27.34 17.29 -14.60
N THR A 429 28.30 16.63 -13.96
CA THR A 429 29.65 17.19 -13.83
C THR A 429 30.44 17.03 -15.13
N GLN A 430 31.53 17.78 -15.29
CA GLN A 430 32.37 17.73 -16.51
C GLN A 430 32.96 16.34 -16.80
N GLU A 431 33.00 15.44 -15.82
CA GLU A 431 33.56 14.09 -15.95
C GLU A 431 32.51 13.06 -16.40
N GLU A 432 31.23 13.44 -16.50
CA GLU A 432 30.10 12.56 -16.76
C GLU A 432 29.61 12.63 -18.22
N SER A 433 30.53 12.60 -19.18
CA SER A 433 30.19 12.66 -20.62
C SER A 433 29.28 11.53 -21.08
N ALA A 434 29.48 10.31 -20.58
CA ALA A 434 28.64 9.16 -20.91
C ALA A 434 27.18 9.34 -20.41
N LEU A 435 26.99 9.96 -19.24
CA LEU A 435 25.67 10.29 -18.71
C LEU A 435 25.02 11.38 -19.58
N ALA A 436 25.76 12.43 -19.93
CA ALA A 436 25.27 13.49 -20.83
C ALA A 436 24.74 12.91 -22.15
N ASP A 437 25.50 12.01 -22.79
CA ASP A 437 25.08 11.35 -24.03
C ASP A 437 23.82 10.49 -23.84
N ALA A 438 23.72 9.78 -22.72
CA ALA A 438 22.55 8.97 -22.40
C ALA A 438 21.30 9.83 -22.15
N LEU A 439 21.44 10.98 -21.49
CA LEU A 439 20.36 11.95 -21.28
C LEU A 439 19.90 12.57 -22.60
N CYS A 440 20.83 13.00 -23.47
CA CYS A 440 20.52 13.50 -24.81
C CYS A 440 19.75 12.46 -25.63
N ALA A 441 20.19 11.20 -25.62
CA ALA A 441 19.50 10.11 -26.29
C ALA A 441 18.10 9.83 -25.71
N ALA A 442 17.89 10.13 -24.42
CA ALA A 442 16.60 10.03 -23.75
C ALA A 442 15.67 11.23 -24.00
N GLY A 443 16.13 12.25 -24.72
CA GLY A 443 15.35 13.45 -25.07
C GLY A 443 15.58 14.64 -24.14
N PHE A 444 16.62 14.61 -23.30
CA PHE A 444 17.06 15.80 -22.57
C PHE A 444 17.87 16.73 -23.47
N VAL A 445 17.88 18.01 -23.12
CA VAL A 445 18.71 19.04 -23.77
C VAL A 445 19.51 19.78 -22.71
N LYS A 446 20.76 20.13 -23.04
CA LYS A 446 21.59 20.97 -22.18
C LYS A 446 20.96 22.37 -22.11
N LEU A 447 20.54 22.79 -20.92
CA LEU A 447 19.90 24.07 -20.69
C LEU A 447 20.91 25.17 -20.37
N GLY A 448 22.04 24.81 -19.77
CA GLY A 448 23.07 25.78 -19.39
C GLY A 448 24.23 25.15 -18.64
N THR A 449 25.21 25.99 -18.34
CA THR A 449 26.38 25.67 -17.51
C THR A 449 26.42 26.62 -16.34
N GLU A 450 26.40 26.08 -15.13
CA GLU A 450 26.60 26.80 -13.88
C GLU A 450 28.10 26.89 -13.62
N ARG A 451 28.68 28.06 -13.90
CA ARG A 451 30.13 28.29 -13.80
C ARG A 451 30.57 28.32 -12.34
N GLU A 452 31.67 27.64 -12.05
CA GLU A 452 32.28 27.57 -10.71
C GLU A 452 31.29 27.15 -9.61
N ALA A 453 30.26 26.37 -9.97
CA ALA A 453 29.16 26.01 -9.06
C ALA A 453 29.53 24.90 -8.06
N LEU A 454 30.58 24.13 -8.33
CA LEU A 454 31.03 23.04 -7.46
C LEU A 454 32.47 23.28 -7.01
N TYR A 455 32.68 23.48 -5.70
CA TYR A 455 34.02 23.48 -5.12
C TYR A 455 34.42 22.07 -4.69
N GLN A 456 35.43 21.49 -5.35
CA GLN A 456 35.91 20.15 -5.06
C GLN A 456 37.44 20.08 -5.14
N ARG A 457 38.06 19.56 -4.06
CA ARG A 457 39.51 19.35 -3.95
C ARG A 457 40.36 20.60 -4.29
N GLY A 458 39.99 21.75 -3.73
CA GLY A 458 40.77 22.97 -3.92
C GLY A 458 40.49 23.73 -5.21
N THR A 459 39.58 23.23 -6.07
CA THR A 459 39.26 23.82 -7.37
C THR A 459 37.77 24.02 -7.53
N TYR A 460 37.35 25.17 -8.06
CA TYR A 460 35.99 25.38 -8.55
C TYR A 460 35.82 24.71 -9.91
N ARG A 461 34.64 24.12 -10.13
CA ARG A 461 34.28 23.38 -11.34
C ARG A 461 32.89 23.77 -11.77
N ASP A 462 32.68 23.73 -13.09
CA ASP A 462 31.37 23.99 -13.67
C ASP A 462 30.48 22.75 -13.58
N VAL A 463 29.17 22.97 -13.52
CA VAL A 463 28.15 21.91 -13.56
C VAL A 463 27.20 22.20 -14.71
N ASP A 464 26.99 21.23 -15.59
CA ASP A 464 26.00 21.34 -16.65
C ASP A 464 24.63 20.90 -16.17
N THR A 465 23.58 21.61 -16.60
CA THR A 465 22.20 21.26 -16.28
C THR A 465 21.48 20.81 -17.55
N TYR A 466 21.00 19.56 -17.54
CA TYR A 466 20.20 18.97 -18.61
C TYR A 466 18.72 18.95 -18.22
N GLY A 467 17.85 19.32 -19.15
CA GLY A 467 16.41 19.43 -18.95
C GLY A 467 15.60 18.55 -19.90
N TYR A 468 14.55 17.93 -19.39
CA TYR A 468 13.52 17.26 -20.18
C TYR A 468 12.18 17.99 -20.00
N THR A 469 11.51 18.30 -21.11
CA THR A 469 10.18 18.94 -21.11
C THR A 469 9.14 17.96 -21.66
N ALA A 470 8.00 17.82 -21.00
CA ALA A 470 6.95 16.89 -21.45
C ALA A 470 6.06 17.48 -22.56
N ASP A 471 5.98 16.83 -23.72
CA ASP A 471 5.28 17.28 -24.95
C ASP A 471 3.73 17.36 -24.88
N ASN A 472 3.09 17.24 -23.71
CA ASN A 472 1.62 17.15 -23.61
C ASN A 472 0.93 18.37 -22.97
N TYR A 473 1.60 19.51 -22.87
CA TYR A 473 0.94 20.77 -22.50
C TYR A 473 0.69 21.58 -23.77
N LYS A 474 -0.49 21.41 -24.38
CA LYS A 474 -1.03 22.48 -25.23
C LYS A 474 -1.28 23.65 -24.29
N GLU A 475 -0.63 24.79 -24.53
CA GLU A 475 -1.05 26.07 -23.99
C GLU A 475 -2.54 26.23 -24.35
N SER A 476 -3.42 26.13 -23.36
CA SER A 476 -4.70 26.79 -23.47
C SER A 476 -4.39 28.28 -23.37
N ASP A 477 -4.51 28.98 -24.49
CA ASP A 477 -4.55 30.44 -24.56
C ASP A 477 -5.41 31.00 -23.42
N GLU A 478 -4.77 31.57 -22.41
CA GLU A 478 -5.38 32.59 -21.56
C GLU A 478 -5.27 33.93 -22.30
N SER A 479 -6.12 34.10 -23.30
CA SER A 479 -6.52 35.40 -23.81
C SER A 479 -8.00 35.36 -24.19
N ALA A 480 -8.87 35.54 -23.20
CA ALA A 480 -10.24 36.07 -23.33
C ALA A 480 -10.75 36.49 -21.95
#